data_AF-A0A968KH84-F1
#
_entry.id   AF-A0A968KH84-F1
#
_cell.length_a   1.000
_cell.length_b   1.000
_cell.length_c   1.000
_cell.angle_alpha   90.00
_cell.angle_beta   90.00
_cell.angle_gamma   90.00
#
_symmetry.space_group_name_H-M   'P 1'
#
loop_
_entity.id
_entity.type
_entity.pdbx_description
1 polymer ?
#
loop_
_entity_poly.entity_id
_entity_poly.type
_entity_poly.pdbx_seq_one_letter_code
_entity_poly.pdbx_strand_id
1 'polypeptide(L)'
;SDALHDPRFVYFPQIREERYQSMLSVPILSNKQCIGVINVHTQDQRSFTAAEILILETIANQVCGCLQNAILYRKSQMYLKEQTILYDISLAVQTTIKLEHGLWIILNGITMGEA
;
A
#
# COMPACT_ATOMS: atom_id res chain seq x y z
N SER A 1 -12.04 26.64 -1.53
CA SER A 1 -13.31 26.21 -0.94
C SER A 1 -13.09 26.16 0.56
N ASP A 2 -14.04 26.62 1.36
CA ASP A 2 -13.97 26.50 2.83
C ASP A 2 -14.04 25.01 3.20
N ALA A 3 -13.00 24.51 3.87
CA ALA A 3 -12.84 23.08 4.15
C ALA A 3 -13.78 22.61 5.26
N LEU A 4 -14.03 23.45 6.27
CA LEU A 4 -14.86 23.09 7.43
C LEU A 4 -16.35 22.97 7.08
N HIS A 5 -16.76 23.59 5.98
CA HIS A 5 -18.13 23.60 5.50
C HIS A 5 -18.38 22.63 4.32
N ASP A 6 -17.36 21.89 3.84
CA ASP A 6 -17.57 20.87 2.80
C ASP A 6 -18.08 19.56 3.43
N PRO A 7 -19.26 19.04 3.03
CA PRO A 7 -19.81 17.80 3.60
C PRO A 7 -18.97 16.54 3.34
N ARG A 8 -17.96 16.62 2.46
CA ARG A 8 -17.00 15.55 2.20
C ARG A 8 -15.73 15.66 3.05
N PHE A 9 -15.61 16.70 3.87
CA PHE A 9 -14.46 16.91 4.74
C PHE A 9 -14.48 15.89 5.88
N VAL A 10 -13.42 15.08 5.96
CA VAL A 10 -13.20 14.12 7.05
C VAL A 10 -12.08 14.68 7.92
N TYR A 11 -12.39 15.00 9.17
CA TYR A 11 -11.42 15.55 10.11
C TYR A 11 -10.46 14.47 10.60
N PHE A 12 -9.16 14.72 10.48
CA PHE A 12 -8.11 13.85 10.99
C PHE A 12 -7.31 14.57 12.09
N PRO A 13 -7.53 14.25 13.39
CA PRO A 13 -6.90 14.95 14.52
C PRO A 13 -5.37 14.95 14.48
N GLN A 14 -4.76 13.91 13.88
CA GLN A 14 -3.30 13.75 13.79
C GLN A 14 -2.63 14.78 12.87
N ILE A 15 -3.40 15.45 12.00
CA ILE A 15 -2.89 16.38 10.99
C ILE A 15 -2.91 17.84 11.48
N ARG A 16 -3.48 18.10 12.69
CA ARG A 16 -3.68 19.45 13.26
C ARG A 16 -4.36 20.40 12.26
N GLU A 17 -5.43 19.91 11.62
CA GLU A 17 -6.20 20.61 10.59
C GLU A 17 -6.82 21.93 11.07
N GLU A 18 -6.91 22.12 12.39
CA GLU A 18 -7.36 23.32 13.08
C GLU A 18 -6.62 24.60 12.66
N ARG A 19 -5.41 24.45 12.08
CA ARG A 19 -4.60 25.57 11.57
C ARG A 19 -4.91 25.96 10.13
N TYR A 20 -5.68 25.18 9.39
CA TYR A 20 -5.94 25.41 7.96
C TYR A 20 -7.41 25.75 7.73
N GLN A 21 -7.68 26.95 7.24
CA GLN A 21 -9.03 27.46 7.01
C GLN A 21 -9.55 27.21 5.59
N SER A 22 -8.69 26.78 4.66
CA SER A 22 -9.10 26.52 3.28
C SER A 22 -8.28 25.40 2.67
N MET A 23 -8.93 24.65 1.76
CA MET A 23 -8.34 23.48 1.11
C MET A 23 -8.76 23.42 -0.36
N LEU A 24 -7.83 22.93 -1.19
CA LEU A 24 -8.07 22.53 -2.58
C LEU A 24 -7.60 21.09 -2.75
N SER A 25 -8.51 20.25 -3.20
CA SER A 25 -8.26 18.83 -3.44
C SER A 25 -8.49 18.51 -4.91
N VAL A 26 -7.49 17.94 -5.56
CA VAL A 26 -7.53 17.53 -6.97
C VAL A 26 -7.21 16.05 -7.08
N PRO A 27 -8.08 15.23 -7.70
CA PRO A 27 -7.85 13.80 -7.85
C PRO A 27 -6.77 13.53 -8.91
N ILE A 28 -5.97 12.51 -8.67
CA ILE A 28 -5.06 11.93 -9.67
C ILE A 28 -5.81 10.78 -10.35
N LEU A 29 -6.14 10.97 -11.62
CA LEU A 29 -6.96 10.04 -12.39
C LEU A 29 -6.13 9.25 -13.39
N SER A 30 -6.20 7.92 -13.31
CA SER A 30 -5.68 7.00 -14.32
C SER A 30 -6.85 6.27 -14.96
N ASN A 31 -7.04 6.39 -16.29
CA ASN A 31 -8.16 5.75 -17.02
C ASN A 31 -9.54 5.97 -16.36
N LYS A 32 -9.82 7.20 -15.92
CA LYS A 32 -11.05 7.60 -15.19
C LYS A 32 -11.20 6.99 -13.79
N GLN A 33 -10.20 6.24 -13.30
CA GLN A 33 -10.15 5.77 -11.93
C GLN A 33 -9.28 6.69 -11.07
N CYS A 34 -9.79 7.10 -9.92
CA CYS A 34 -9.01 7.84 -8.93
C CYS A 34 -7.98 6.90 -8.27
N ILE A 35 -6.69 7.22 -8.43
CA ILE A 35 -5.57 6.46 -7.86
C ILE A 35 -4.84 7.23 -6.75
N GLY A 36 -5.24 8.47 -6.50
CA GLY A 36 -4.68 9.33 -5.46
C GLY A 36 -5.35 10.71 -5.46
N VAL A 37 -5.00 11.55 -4.49
CA VAL A 37 -5.49 12.93 -4.37
C VAL A 37 -4.35 13.84 -3.96
N ILE A 38 -4.23 15.00 -4.61
CA ILE A 38 -3.34 16.09 -4.20
C ILE A 38 -4.15 17.09 -3.37
N ASN A 39 -3.66 17.40 -2.20
CA ASN A 39 -4.28 18.31 -1.25
C ASN A 39 -3.38 19.52 -1.01
N VAL A 40 -3.95 20.71 -1.15
CA VAL A 40 -3.30 21.98 -0.83
C VAL A 40 -4.09 22.64 0.30
N HIS A 41 -3.42 22.90 1.41
CA HIS A 41 -4.00 23.54 2.58
C HIS A 41 -3.44 24.96 2.74
N THR A 42 -4.28 25.91 3.16
CA THR A 42 -3.83 27.25 3.54
C THR A 42 -4.31 27.63 4.92
N GLN A 43 -3.47 28.35 5.66
CA GLN A 43 -3.77 28.82 7.01
C GLN A 43 -4.82 29.92 6.98
N ASP A 44 -4.71 30.84 6.01
CA ASP A 44 -5.71 31.89 5.78
C ASP A 44 -6.89 31.36 4.97
N GLN A 45 -8.08 31.89 5.28
CA GLN A 45 -9.28 31.65 4.49
C GLN A 45 -9.15 32.32 3.12
N ARG A 46 -9.12 31.50 2.07
CA ARG A 46 -9.00 31.99 0.70
C ARG A 46 -9.76 31.13 -0.30
N SER A 47 -10.24 31.79 -1.34
CA SER A 47 -10.76 31.13 -2.54
C SER A 47 -9.62 30.85 -3.50
N PHE A 48 -9.58 29.63 -4.06
CA PHE A 48 -8.65 29.28 -5.11
C PHE A 48 -9.21 29.73 -6.44
N THR A 49 -8.37 30.38 -7.25
CA THR A 49 -8.73 30.82 -8.60
C THR A 49 -8.81 29.64 -9.56
N ALA A 50 -9.54 29.81 -10.67
CA ALA A 50 -9.59 28.79 -11.72
C ALA A 50 -8.20 28.44 -12.29
N ALA A 51 -7.29 29.42 -12.33
CA ALA A 51 -5.91 29.20 -12.76
C ALA A 51 -5.14 28.31 -11.79
N GLU A 52 -5.26 28.54 -10.48
CA GLU A 52 -4.62 27.68 -9.46
C GLU A 52 -5.15 26.24 -9.50
N ILE A 53 -6.46 26.07 -9.73
CA ILE A 53 -7.08 24.75 -9.89
C ILE A 53 -6.50 24.05 -11.12
N LEU A 54 -6.47 24.74 -12.27
CA LEU A 54 -5.97 24.18 -13.52
C LEU A 54 -4.49 23.77 -13.44
N ILE A 55 -3.66 24.56 -12.74
CA ILE A 55 -2.26 24.22 -12.49
C ILE A 55 -2.17 22.92 -11.69
N LEU A 56 -2.96 22.79 -10.62
CA LEU A 56 -2.94 21.61 -9.78
C LEU A 56 -3.46 20.36 -10.51
N GLU A 57 -4.48 20.50 -11.36
CA GLU A 57 -4.95 19.45 -12.28
C GLU A 57 -3.87 19.03 -13.28
N THR A 58 -3.14 20.00 -13.83
CA THR A 58 -2.03 19.74 -14.75
C THR A 58 -0.90 18.97 -14.06
N ILE A 59 -0.59 19.32 -12.81
CA ILE A 59 0.38 18.59 -11.99
C ILE A 59 -0.13 17.18 -11.69
N ALA A 60 -1.39 17.02 -11.29
CA ALA A 60 -2.01 15.73 -11.03
C ALA A 60 -1.91 14.80 -12.25
N ASN A 61 -2.18 15.33 -13.45
CA ASN A 61 -2.04 14.59 -14.71
C ASN A 61 -0.59 14.16 -14.98
N GLN A 62 0.39 15.03 -14.72
CA GLN A 62 1.81 14.69 -14.92
C GLN A 62 2.30 13.63 -13.92
N VAL A 63 1.90 13.74 -12.65
CA VAL A 63 2.30 12.82 -11.59
C VAL A 63 1.64 11.44 -11.71
N CYS A 64 0.49 11.36 -12.41
CA CYS A 64 -0.27 10.13 -12.59
C CYS A 64 0.58 8.95 -13.06
N GLY A 65 1.43 9.13 -14.08
CA GLY A 65 2.26 8.04 -14.61
C GLY A 65 3.25 7.50 -13.58
N CYS A 66 3.94 8.39 -12.86
CA CYS A 66 4.89 8.00 -11.81
C CYS A 66 4.18 7.30 -10.64
N LEU A 67 3.03 7.81 -10.21
CA LEU A 67 2.25 7.22 -9.13
C LEU A 67 1.71 5.84 -9.51
N GLN A 68 1.20 5.70 -10.74
CA GLN A 68 0.74 4.41 -11.27
C GLN A 68 1.86 3.38 -11.27
N ASN A 69 3.06 3.76 -11.74
CA ASN A 69 4.23 2.90 -11.71
C ASN A 69 4.63 2.51 -10.29
N ALA A 70 4.64 3.46 -9.34
CA ALA A 70 4.94 3.18 -7.94
C ALA A 70 3.93 2.21 -7.30
N ILE A 71 2.64 2.36 -7.59
CA ILE A 71 1.58 1.46 -7.13
C ILE A 71 1.78 0.06 -7.70
N LEU A 72 2.03 -0.05 -9.02
CA LEU A 72 2.27 -1.34 -9.68
C LEU A 72 3.51 -2.03 -9.13
N TYR A 73 4.60 -1.29 -8.96
CA TYR A 73 5.84 -1.79 -8.37
C TYR A 73 5.62 -2.31 -6.95
N ARG A 74 4.93 -1.55 -6.10
CA ARG A 74 4.61 -1.97 -4.72
C ARG A 74 3.76 -3.24 -4.69
N LYS A 75 2.78 -3.36 -5.60
CA LYS A 75 1.97 -4.59 -5.74
C LYS A 75 2.84 -5.78 -6.13
N SER A 76 3.72 -5.63 -7.11
CA SER A 76 4.66 -6.67 -7.53
C SER A 76 5.55 -7.14 -6.37
N GLN A 77 6.13 -6.21 -5.60
CA GLN A 77 6.93 -6.54 -4.43
C GLN A 77 6.13 -7.31 -3.36
N MET A 78 4.86 -6.96 -3.16
CA MET A 78 3.99 -7.66 -2.21
C MET A 78 3.70 -9.10 -2.65
N TYR A 79 3.44 -9.32 -3.95
CA TYR A 79 3.27 -10.66 -4.51
C TYR A 79 4.53 -11.52 -4.37
N LEU A 80 5.71 -10.95 -4.64
CA LEU A 80 6.99 -11.67 -4.46
C LEU A 80 7.22 -12.07 -3.00
N LYS A 81 6.88 -11.18 -2.06
CA LYS A 81 7.00 -11.46 -0.63
C LYS A 81 6.08 -12.61 -0.20
N GLU A 82 4.84 -12.63 -0.70
CA GLU A 82 3.89 -13.71 -0.45
C GLU A 82 4.42 -15.06 -0.96
N GLN A 83 4.94 -15.09 -2.20
CA GLN A 83 5.55 -16.29 -2.77
C GLN A 83 6.77 -16.77 -1.98
N THR A 84 7.61 -15.85 -1.52
CA THR A 84 8.79 -16.19 -0.71
C THR A 84 8.37 -16.85 0.60
N ILE A 85 7.37 -16.29 1.28
CA ILE A 85 6.84 -16.87 2.52
C ILE A 85 6.29 -18.28 2.27
N LEU A 86 5.54 -18.48 1.18
CA LEU A 86 5.01 -19.79 0.81
C LEU A 86 6.12 -20.81 0.51
N TYR A 87 7.18 -20.38 -0.18
CA TYR A 87 8.34 -21.20 -0.46
C TYR A 87 9.07 -21.61 0.84
N ASP A 88 9.30 -20.66 1.75
CA ASP A 88 9.94 -20.91 3.04
C ASP A 88 9.13 -21.92 3.88
N ILE A 89 7.80 -21.78 3.90
CA ILE A 89 6.91 -22.74 4.56
C ILE A 89 7.03 -24.12 3.91
N SER A 90 7.00 -24.20 2.57
CA SER A 90 7.14 -25.47 1.85
C SER A 90 8.47 -26.16 2.19
N LEU A 91 9.55 -25.40 2.23
CA LEU A 91 10.87 -25.91 2.58
C LEU A 91 10.91 -26.42 4.03
N ALA A 92 10.35 -25.66 4.97
CA ALA A 92 10.27 -26.06 6.38
C ALA A 92 9.50 -27.38 6.55
N VAL A 93 8.35 -27.53 5.89
CA VAL A 93 7.57 -28.78 5.92
C VAL A 93 8.37 -29.94 5.32
N GLN A 94 9.05 -29.73 4.19
CA GLN A 94 9.90 -30.76 3.58
C GLN A 94 11.03 -31.20 4.50
N THR A 95 11.66 -30.27 5.23
CA THR A 95 12.72 -30.61 6.20
C THR A 95 12.19 -31.41 7.37
N THR A 96 11.01 -31.06 7.90
CA THR A 96 10.37 -31.80 9.01
C THR A 96 10.01 -33.23 8.58
N ILE A 97 9.36 -33.40 7.43
CA ILE A 97 8.99 -34.74 6.91
C ILE A 97 10.23 -35.59 6.67
N LYS A 98 11.31 -35.02 6.11
CA LYS A 98 12.58 -35.76 5.90
C LYS A 98 13.21 -36.21 7.22
N LEU A 99 13.14 -35.38 8.27
CA LEU A 99 13.68 -35.73 9.58
C LEU A 99 12.89 -36.86 10.24
N GLU A 100 11.56 -36.79 10.23
CA GLU A 100 10.70 -37.85 10.79
C GLU A 100 10.91 -39.18 10.09
N HIS A 101 10.98 -39.16 8.76
CA HIS A 101 11.15 -40.37 7.97
C HIS A 101 12.54 -40.99 8.18
N GLY A 102 13.59 -40.17 8.29
CA GLY A 102 14.93 -40.64 8.64
C GLY A 102 15.01 -41.26 10.04
N LEU A 103 14.35 -40.67 11.04
CA LEU A 103 14.30 -41.19 12.40
C LEU A 103 13.56 -42.53 12.46
N TRP A 104 12.46 -42.66 11.72
CA TRP A 104 11.69 -43.90 11.61
C TRP A 104 12.52 -45.05 11.00
N ILE A 105 13.33 -44.79 9.98
CA ILE A 105 14.21 -45.80 9.38
C ILE A 105 15.26 -46.28 10.38
N ILE A 106 15.87 -45.36 11.14
CA ILE A 106 16.88 -45.71 12.15
C ILE A 106 16.25 -46.54 13.27
N LEU A 107 15.08 -46.13 13.77
CA LEU A 107 14.37 -46.87 14.81
C LEU A 107 13.99 -48.29 14.36
N ASN A 108 13.47 -48.46 13.14
CA ASN A 108 13.15 -49.79 12.62
C ASN A 108 14.36 -50.64 12.24
N GLY A 109 15.46 -50.01 11.81
CA GLY A 109 16.71 -50.71 11.53
C GLY A 109 17.34 -51.31 12.80
N ILE A 110 17.21 -50.61 13.93
CA ILE A 110 17.67 -51.11 15.24
C ILE A 110 16.73 -52.20 15.75
N THR A 111 15.41 -52.08 15.60
CA THR A 111 14.45 -53.08 16.09
C THR A 111 14.38 -54.36 15.25
N MET A 112 14.75 -54.33 13.96
CA MET A 112 14.88 -55.55 13.14
C MET A 112 16.25 -56.25 13.28
N GLY A 113 17.26 -55.59 13.84
CA GLY A 113 18.61 -56.15 14.02
C GLY A 113 18.79 -57.03 15.26
N GLU A 114 17.76 -57.14 16.13
CA GLU A 114 17.79 -57.95 17.37
C GLU A 114 17.01 -59.27 17.28
N ALA A 115 16.74 -59.80 16.07
CA ALA A 115 16.12 -61.12 15.88
C ALA A 115 17.13 -62.21 15.55
#